data_AF-A0A162DCB6-F1
#
_entry.id   AF-A0A162DCB6-F1
#
_cell.length_a   1.000
_cell.length_b   1.000
_cell.length_c   1.000
_cell.angle_alpha   90.00
_cell.angle_beta   90.00
_cell.angle_gamma   90.00
#
_symmetry.space_group_name_H-M   'P 1'
#
loop_
_entity.id
_entity.type
_entity.pdbx_description
1 polymer ?
#
loop_
_entity_poly.entity_id
_entity_poly.type
_entity_poly.pdbx_seq_one_letter_code
_entity_poly.pdbx_strand_id
1 'polypeptide(L)'
;MSPGWVIGLLLGVVFLLLLIGAPLKPLRIIGQLSVKFLIGALLLFLVNLIGTSFNFHIPINGITATISGVLGLPGVILLIAVKQFIL
;
A
#
# COMPACT_ATOMS: atom_id res chain seq x y z
N MET A 1 -6.46 7.30 -49.78
CA MET A 1 -6.57 7.05 -48.32
C MET A 1 -7.59 8.00 -47.77
N SER A 2 -8.66 7.53 -47.12
CA SER A 2 -9.66 8.45 -46.58
C SER A 2 -9.09 9.18 -45.34
N PRO A 3 -9.47 10.44 -45.09
CA PRO A 3 -8.96 11.22 -43.96
C PRO A 3 -9.11 10.53 -42.60
N GLY A 4 -10.14 9.70 -42.43
CA GLY A 4 -10.40 8.96 -41.20
C GLY A 4 -9.28 7.99 -40.81
N TRP A 5 -8.61 7.36 -41.78
CA TRP A 5 -7.49 6.45 -41.49
C TRP A 5 -6.27 7.17 -40.92
N VAL A 6 -6.01 8.39 -41.41
CA VAL A 6 -4.88 9.21 -40.95
C VAL A 6 -5.13 9.69 -39.52
N ILE A 7 -6.36 10.12 -39.23
CA ILE A 7 -6.78 10.56 -37.88
C ILE A 7 -6.72 9.38 -36.88
N GLY A 8 -7.20 8.20 -37.27
CA GLY A 8 -7.16 7.00 -36.43
C GLY A 8 -5.72 6.57 -36.11
N LEU A 9 -4.83 6.61 -37.09
CA LEU A 9 -3.41 6.30 -36.89
C LEU A 9 -2.75 7.30 -35.93
N LEU A 10 -2.97 8.60 -36.13
CA LEU A 10 -2.43 9.65 -35.27
C LEU A 10 -2.91 9.50 -33.81
N LEU A 11 -4.20 9.27 -33.59
CA LEU A 11 -4.75 9.03 -32.26
C LEU A 11 -4.17 7.77 -31.62
N GLY A 12 -4.01 6.69 -32.39
CA GLY A 12 -3.37 5.46 -31.93
C GLY A 12 -1.93 5.68 -31.49
N VAL A 13 -1.15 6.44 -32.26
CA VAL A 13 0.25 6.79 -31.92
C VAL A 13 0.30 7.67 -30.67
N VAL A 14 -0.56 8.69 -30.56
CA VAL A 14 -0.64 9.55 -29.35
C VAL A 14 -1.01 8.72 -28.12
N PHE A 15 -1.98 7.81 -28.22
CA PHE A 15 -2.36 6.91 -27.13
C PHE A 15 -1.22 5.97 -26.73
N LEU A 16 -0.49 5.41 -27.70
CA LEU A 16 0.70 4.58 -27.44
C LEU A 16 1.80 5.38 -26.74
N LEU A 17 2.06 6.60 -27.19
CA LEU A 17 3.03 7.52 -26.59
C LEU A 17 2.63 7.91 -25.18
N LEU A 18 1.33 8.08 -24.90
CA LEU A 18 0.81 8.32 -23.55
C LEU A 18 0.96 7.10 -22.65
N LEU A 19 0.87 5.87 -23.19
CA LEU A 19 1.08 4.63 -22.42
C LEU A 19 2.56 4.42 -22.09
N ILE A 20 3.45 4.66 -23.07
CA ILE A 20 4.91 4.52 -22.93
C ILE A 20 5.49 5.66 -22.09
N GLY A 21 4.99 6.89 -22.29
CA GLY A 21 5.33 8.09 -21.55
C GLY A 21 4.48 8.30 -20.29
N ALA A 22 3.60 7.36 -19.94
CA ALA A 22 2.78 7.44 -18.73
C ALA A 22 3.71 7.67 -17.54
N PRO A 23 3.43 8.65 -16.68
CA PRO A 23 4.28 8.88 -15.53
C PRO A 23 4.22 7.60 -14.66
N LEU A 24 5.32 6.83 -14.64
CA LEU A 24 5.48 5.69 -13.72
C LEU A 24 5.51 6.14 -12.24
N LYS A 25 5.46 7.45 -11.99
CA LYS A 25 5.48 8.08 -10.66
C LYS A 25 4.29 7.63 -9.78
N PRO A 26 3.01 7.77 -10.18
CA PRO A 26 1.88 7.22 -9.42
C PRO A 26 1.98 5.72 -9.17
N LEU A 27 2.40 4.93 -10.17
CA LEU A 27 2.56 3.48 -9.98
C LEU A 27 3.64 3.14 -8.94
N ARG A 28 4.75 3.91 -8.94
CA ARG A 28 5.81 3.80 -7.94
C ARG A 28 5.32 4.16 -6.53
N ILE A 29 4.50 5.20 -6.40
CA ILE A 29 3.93 5.60 -5.09
C ILE A 29 2.99 4.52 -4.57
N ILE A 30 2.10 3.99 -5.41
CA ILE A 30 1.17 2.91 -5.03
C ILE A 30 1.98 1.68 -4.59
N GLY A 31 2.98 1.27 -5.38
CA GLY A 31 3.84 0.15 -5.02
C GLY A 31 4.58 0.35 -3.69
N GLN A 32 5.12 1.56 -3.44
CA GLN A 32 5.77 1.88 -2.17
C GLN A 32 4.80 1.83 -0.98
N LEU A 33 3.57 2.33 -1.14
CA LEU A 33 2.54 2.24 -0.10
C LEU A 33 2.13 0.79 0.16
N SER A 34 1.97 -0.02 -0.90
CA SER A 34 1.67 -1.44 -0.76
C SER A 34 2.77 -2.19 -0.02
N VAL A 35 4.05 -1.92 -0.32
CA VAL A 35 5.17 -2.53 0.41
C VAL A 35 5.16 -2.14 1.89
N LYS A 36 4.97 -0.86 2.20
CA LYS A 36 4.86 -0.41 3.60
C LYS A 36 3.67 -1.08 4.32
N PHE A 37 2.52 -1.15 3.65
CA PHE A 37 1.34 -1.84 4.18
C PHE A 37 1.63 -3.30 4.52
N LEU A 38 2.27 -4.04 3.61
CA LEU A 38 2.65 -5.43 3.82
C LEU A 38 3.65 -5.58 4.97
N ILE A 39 4.63 -4.68 5.09
CA ILE A 39 5.57 -4.65 6.22
C ILE A 39 4.79 -4.45 7.53
N GLY A 40 3.85 -3.51 7.57
CA GLY A 40 3.02 -3.26 8.75
C GLY A 40 2.16 -4.48 9.14
N ALA A 41 1.53 -5.12 8.16
CA ALA A 41 0.78 -6.34 8.37
C ALA A 41 1.66 -7.48 8.90
N LEU A 42 2.88 -7.63 8.36
CA LEU A 42 3.85 -8.61 8.82
C LEU A 42 4.30 -8.34 10.26
N LEU A 43 4.61 -7.09 10.60
CA LEU A 43 4.97 -6.71 11.97
C LEU A 43 3.85 -7.03 12.97
N LEU A 44 2.61 -6.67 12.64
CA LEU A 44 1.46 -7.01 13.48
C LEU A 44 1.24 -8.52 13.60
N PHE A 45 1.45 -9.25 12.51
CA PHE A 45 1.39 -10.71 12.53
C PHE A 45 2.40 -11.30 13.51
N LEU A 46 3.67 -10.83 13.48
CA LEU A 46 4.70 -11.29 14.41
C LEU A 46 4.37 -10.96 15.87
N VAL A 47 3.87 -9.74 16.12
CA VAL A 47 3.44 -9.32 17.46
C VAL A 47 2.30 -10.20 17.96
N ASN A 48 1.30 -10.47 17.12
CA ASN A 48 0.18 -11.35 17.47
C ASN A 48 0.61 -12.80 17.65
N LEU A 49 1.58 -13.29 16.89
CA LEU A 49 2.10 -14.63 17.04
C LEU A 49 2.68 -14.85 18.45
N ILE A 50 3.44 -13.87 18.94
CA ILE A 50 4.01 -13.90 20.30
C ILE A 50 2.93 -13.56 21.34
N GLY A 51 2.06 -12.60 21.04
CA GLY A 51 1.01 -12.09 21.93
C GLY A 51 -0.12 -13.09 22.19
N THR A 52 -0.37 -14.03 21.28
CA THR A 52 -1.43 -15.04 21.43
C THR A 52 -1.24 -15.87 22.70
N SER A 53 0.01 -16.18 23.08
CA SER A 53 0.32 -16.87 24.35
C SER A 53 -0.10 -16.08 25.59
N PHE A 54 -0.26 -14.76 25.46
CA PHE A 54 -0.70 -13.85 26.52
C PHE A 54 -2.18 -13.42 26.36
N ASN A 55 -2.96 -14.07 25.49
CA ASN A 55 -4.29 -13.62 25.08
C ASN A 55 -4.31 -12.17 24.52
N PHE A 56 -3.17 -11.71 24.01
CA PHE A 56 -2.99 -10.38 23.45
C PHE A 56 -3.04 -10.45 21.93
N HIS A 57 -3.92 -9.65 21.34
CA HIS A 57 -4.14 -9.61 19.90
C HIS A 57 -4.52 -8.19 19.47
N ILE A 58 -3.82 -7.71 18.44
CA ILE A 58 -4.15 -6.48 17.72
C ILE A 58 -4.82 -6.88 16.39
N PRO A 59 -6.00 -6.36 16.05
CA PRO A 59 -6.65 -6.68 14.78
C PRO A 59 -5.76 -6.27 13.60
N ILE A 60 -5.53 -7.19 12.66
CA ILE A 60 -4.77 -6.92 11.42
C ILE A 60 -5.78 -6.45 10.36
N ASN A 61 -5.87 -5.14 10.15
CA ASN A 61 -6.78 -4.54 9.16
C ASN A 61 -6.11 -3.38 8.44
N GLY A 62 -6.85 -2.75 7.50
CA GLY A 62 -6.33 -1.65 6.69
C GLY A 62 -5.70 -0.52 7.51
N ILE A 63 -6.29 -0.19 8.66
CA ILE A 63 -5.86 0.93 9.51
C ILE A 63 -4.61 0.54 10.30
N THR A 64 -4.65 -0.57 11.03
CA THR A 64 -3.52 -0.99 11.89
C THR A 64 -2.28 -1.35 11.08
N ALA A 65 -2.44 -2.01 9.92
CA ALA A 65 -1.34 -2.31 9.01
C ALA A 65 -0.75 -1.04 8.38
N THR A 66 -1.57 -0.03 8.06
CA THR A 66 -1.05 1.26 7.56
C THR A 66 -0.27 2.00 8.64
N ILE A 67 -0.79 2.08 9.87
CA ILE A 67 -0.11 2.73 11.00
C ILE A 67 1.24 2.05 11.26
N SER A 68 1.25 0.72 11.38
CA SER A 68 2.47 -0.07 11.60
C SER A 68 3.42 -0.03 10.41
N GLY A 69 2.90 0.07 9.20
CA GLY A 69 3.69 0.07 7.97
C GLY A 69 4.34 1.42 7.65
N VAL A 70 3.63 2.52 7.95
CA VAL A 70 4.14 3.88 7.73
C VAL A 70 5.10 4.29 8.85
N LEU A 71 4.76 3.99 10.11
CA LEU A 71 5.57 4.35 11.28
C LEU A 71 6.61 3.28 11.65
N GLY A 72 6.46 2.03 11.18
CA GLY A 72 7.34 0.92 11.53
C GLY A 72 7.14 0.45 12.97
N LEU A 73 8.25 0.12 13.64
CA LEU A 73 8.25 -0.34 15.03
C LEU A 73 7.61 0.68 16.02
N PRO A 74 7.85 2.00 15.92
CA PRO A 74 7.09 3.00 16.68
C PRO A 74 5.56 2.88 16.54
N GLY A 75 5.06 2.58 15.34
CA GLY A 75 3.62 2.39 15.11
C GLY A 75 3.07 1.15 15.81
N VAL A 76 3.84 0.07 15.82
CA VAL A 76 3.49 -1.15 16.56
C VAL A 76 3.42 -0.87 18.06
N ILE A 77 4.43 -0.19 18.62
CA ILE A 77 4.47 0.18 20.05
C ILE A 77 3.27 1.06 20.40
N LEU A 78 2.94 2.03 19.55
CA LEU A 78 1.76 2.88 19.73
C LEU A 78 0.47 2.04 19.77
N LEU A 79 0.28 1.11 18.84
CA LEU A 79 -0.90 0.26 18.81
C LEU A 79 -1.00 -0.66 20.03
N ILE A 80 0.13 -1.18 20.51
CA ILE A 80 0.18 -1.93 21.76
C ILE A 80 -0.24 -1.05 22.93
N ALA A 81 0.29 0.17 23.04
CA ALA A 81 -0.07 1.10 24.10
C ALA A 81 -1.56 1.46 24.05
N VAL A 82 -2.10 1.77 22.87
CA VAL A 82 -3.55 2.04 22.70
C VAL A 82 -4.36 0.83 23.14
N LYS A 83 -3.96 -0.37 22.75
CA LYS A 83 -4.66 -1.61 23.13
C LYS A 83 -4.60 -1.93 24.62
N GLN A 84 -3.55 -1.49 25.33
CA GLN A 84 -3.34 -1.82 26.74
C GLN A 84 -3.89 -0.76 27.70
N PHE A 85 -3.86 0.51 27.30
CA PHE A 85 -4.21 1.63 28.18
C PHE A 85 -5.58 2.25 27.87
N ILE A 86 -6.12 2.04 26.67
CA ILE A 86 -7.37 2.69 26.22
C ILE A 86 -8.49 1.68 26.00
N LEU A 87 -8.18 0.52 25.41
CA LEU A 87 -9.13 -0.55 25.08
C LEU A 87 -9.04 -1.72 26.07
#